data_AF-A0A3S0MW26-F1
#
_entry.id   AF-A0A3S0MW26-F1
#
_cell.length_a   1.000
_cell.length_b   1.000
_cell.length_c   1.000
_cell.angle_alpha   90.00
_cell.angle_beta   90.00
_cell.angle_gamma   90.00
#
_symmetry.space_group_name_H-M   'P 1'
#
loop_
_entity.id
_entity.type
_entity.pdbx_description
1 polymer ?
#
loop_
_entity_poly.entity_id
_entity_poly.type
_entity_poly.pdbx_seq_one_letter_code
_entity_poly.pdbx_strand_id
1 'polypeptide(L)'
;MTKPPAMFWSGETLSERLKTLIDPFAPERVDCAAYTLSIGPEVYVSPNDQTADPTTVTVRKLSDGEAFTVPPGQFAFLLTEEIVSVPADALAFISIRAKIKFRGLVNVSGFHVDPGYRGQLTFAVFNAGPVPIHLKRGQPIFLIWYSSLDCETAFKKDGTIHEGIDPELVTSVAGELQSFASLSKKIKDVDKALGDRVHAVEKEQTYYRVIGAVALALVIALTVNWLKDIVPSRSAPAPRATSAPPARP
;
A
#
# COMPACT_ATOMS: atom_id res chain seq x y z
N MET A 1 20.10 44.83 26.83
CA MET A 1 18.99 44.36 25.98
C MET A 1 18.48 43.07 26.58
N THR A 2 17.33 43.09 27.26
CA THR A 2 16.65 41.88 27.72
C THR A 2 16.11 41.16 26.49
N LYS A 3 16.61 39.95 26.22
CA LYS A 3 16.13 39.10 25.14
C LYS A 3 14.61 38.94 25.30
N PRO A 4 13.78 39.14 24.24
CA PRO A 4 12.36 38.84 24.32
C PRO A 4 12.19 37.38 24.79
N PRO A 5 11.10 37.05 25.51
CA PRO A 5 10.88 35.69 25.98
C PRO A 5 11.00 34.73 24.80
N ALA A 6 12.00 33.84 24.84
CA ALA A 6 12.27 32.93 23.74
C ALA A 6 11.07 31.99 23.61
N MET A 7 10.46 31.99 22.42
CA MET A 7 9.29 31.16 22.15
C MET A 7 9.67 29.68 22.21
N PHE A 8 10.76 29.26 21.56
CA PHE A 8 11.30 27.90 21.62
C PHE A 8 12.49 27.77 22.57
N TRP A 9 12.58 26.63 23.27
CA TRP A 9 13.69 26.30 24.16
C TRP A 9 14.96 26.01 23.36
N SER A 10 16.09 26.58 23.79
CA SER A 10 17.39 26.29 23.18
C SER A 10 17.92 24.94 23.60
N GLY A 11 18.96 24.43 22.93
CA GLY A 11 19.63 23.20 23.31
C GLY A 11 20.15 23.21 24.75
N GLU A 12 20.62 24.35 25.25
CA GLU A 12 21.04 24.52 26.64
C GLU A 12 19.86 24.36 27.60
N THR A 13 18.73 25.03 27.32
CA THR A 13 17.51 24.91 28.12
C THR A 13 16.97 23.49 28.10
N LEU A 14 16.98 22.83 26.93
CA LEU A 14 16.56 21.44 26.79
C LEU A 14 17.48 20.51 27.59
N SER A 15 18.80 20.71 27.54
CA SER A 15 19.77 19.89 28.28
C SER A 15 19.61 19.97 29.79
N GLU A 16 19.11 21.09 30.30
CA GLU A 16 18.83 21.29 31.73
C GLU A 16 17.44 20.77 32.12
N ARG A 17 16.39 21.24 31.43
CA ARG A 17 14.99 20.95 31.80
C ARG A 17 14.57 19.53 31.46
N LEU A 18 15.04 18.95 30.35
CA LEU A 18 14.55 17.64 29.91
C LEU A 18 15.01 16.48 30.81
N LYS A 19 16.01 16.68 31.66
CA LYS A 19 16.44 15.69 32.67
C LYS A 19 15.30 15.20 33.58
N THR A 20 14.31 16.06 33.83
CA THR A 20 13.14 15.72 34.66
C THR A 20 11.87 15.50 33.84
N LEU A 21 11.88 15.84 32.55
CA LEU A 21 10.72 15.79 31.68
C LEU A 21 10.76 14.58 30.72
N ILE A 22 11.91 13.97 30.50
CA ILE A 22 12.07 12.80 29.64
C ILE A 22 12.76 11.69 30.42
N ASP A 23 12.22 10.48 30.35
CA ASP A 23 12.78 9.30 31.02
C ASP A 23 12.81 8.10 30.06
N PRO A 24 13.98 7.52 29.73
CA PRO A 24 15.32 7.98 30.11
C PRO A 24 15.79 9.21 29.32
N PHE A 25 16.44 10.16 30.00
CA PHE A 25 17.11 11.30 29.36
C PHE A 25 18.58 10.99 29.03
N ALA A 26 18.99 11.34 27.81
CA ALA A 26 20.34 11.16 27.30
C ALA A 26 20.86 12.50 26.69
N PRO A 27 21.85 13.17 27.30
CA PRO A 27 22.31 14.50 26.87
C PRO A 27 22.74 14.57 25.40
N GLU A 28 23.34 13.51 24.88
CA GLU A 28 23.81 13.40 23.50
C GLU A 28 22.67 13.36 22.46
N ARG A 29 21.42 13.22 22.89
CA ARG A 29 20.24 13.24 22.01
C ARG A 29 19.67 14.65 21.81
N VAL A 30 20.20 15.64 22.52
CA VAL A 30 19.92 17.06 22.25
C VAL A 30 20.66 17.46 20.97
N ASP A 31 19.91 17.89 19.97
CA ASP A 31 20.42 18.33 18.66
C ASP A 31 19.78 19.67 18.29
N CYS A 32 20.59 20.72 18.23
CA CYS A 32 20.15 22.11 18.09
C CYS A 32 19.08 22.50 19.14
N ALA A 33 17.84 22.72 18.71
CA ALA A 33 16.70 23.11 19.56
C ALA A 33 15.66 21.99 19.68
N ALA A 34 16.09 20.73 19.51
CA ALA A 34 15.24 19.56 19.63
C ALA A 34 15.94 18.44 20.43
N TYR A 35 15.15 17.53 20.97
CA TYR A 35 15.59 16.27 21.53
C TYR A 35 15.15 15.13 20.62
N THR A 36 16.02 14.14 20.43
CA THR A 36 15.69 12.98 19.61
C THR A 36 15.17 11.83 20.48
N LEU A 37 13.96 11.34 20.19
CA LEU A 37 13.38 10.16 20.83
C LEU A 37 13.59 8.90 19.97
N SER A 38 13.57 7.73 20.62
CA SER A 38 13.76 6.43 20.00
C SER A 38 12.46 5.66 19.77
N ILE A 39 12.49 4.71 18.83
CA ILE A 39 11.45 3.69 18.69
C ILE A 39 11.44 2.81 19.94
N GLY A 40 10.25 2.65 20.51
CA GLY A 40 9.98 1.96 21.75
C GLY A 40 9.68 0.47 21.60
N PRO A 41 9.13 -0.13 22.67
CA PRO A 41 8.89 -1.57 22.77
C PRO A 41 7.69 -2.06 21.96
N GLU A 42 6.82 -1.18 21.48
CA GLU A 42 5.59 -1.59 20.80
C GLU A 42 5.46 -0.98 19.42
N VAL A 43 4.98 -1.82 18.50
CA VAL A 43 4.69 -1.44 17.13
C VAL A 43 3.41 -2.10 16.67
N TYR A 44 2.61 -1.37 15.92
CA TYR A 44 1.58 -1.95 15.06
C TYR A 44 1.91 -1.60 13.61
N VAL A 45 1.76 -2.56 12.71
CA VAL A 45 1.85 -2.33 11.27
C VAL A 45 0.56 -2.91 10.67
N SER A 46 -0.13 -2.11 9.87
CA SER A 46 -1.37 -2.55 9.25
C SER A 46 -1.14 -3.78 8.35
N PRO A 47 -2.13 -4.68 8.26
CA PRO A 47 -2.06 -5.84 7.38
C PRO A 47 -1.84 -5.44 5.92
N ASN A 48 -0.99 -6.18 5.23
CA ASN A 48 -0.91 -6.17 3.77
C ASN A 48 -1.47 -7.49 3.17
N ASP A 49 -1.57 -7.56 1.85
CA ASP A 49 -2.06 -8.76 1.14
C ASP A 49 -1.22 -10.04 1.37
N GLN A 50 -0.08 -9.94 2.06
CA GLN A 50 0.83 -11.05 2.36
C GLN A 50 0.81 -11.45 3.86
N THR A 51 0.21 -10.65 4.73
CA THR A 51 0.04 -10.97 6.15
C THR A 51 -1.22 -11.79 6.39
N ALA A 52 -1.21 -12.55 7.49
CA ALA A 52 -2.36 -13.29 8.01
C ALA A 52 -3.62 -12.41 8.16
N ASP A 53 -4.77 -13.06 8.30
CA ASP A 53 -6.11 -12.47 8.44
C ASP A 53 -6.06 -11.07 9.10
N PRO A 54 -6.51 -10.00 8.41
CA PRO A 54 -6.49 -8.63 8.92
C PRO A 54 -7.12 -8.45 10.30
N THR A 55 -8.01 -9.36 10.70
CA THR A 55 -8.67 -9.36 12.02
C THR A 55 -7.75 -9.85 13.15
N THR A 56 -6.59 -10.43 12.83
CA THR A 56 -5.67 -11.04 13.80
C THR A 56 -4.41 -10.22 14.06
N VAL A 57 -4.16 -9.17 13.27
CA VAL A 57 -2.96 -8.34 13.43
C VAL A 57 -3.19 -7.32 14.54
N THR A 58 -2.44 -7.48 15.62
CA THR A 58 -2.50 -6.60 16.80
C THR A 58 -1.16 -5.93 17.03
N VAL A 59 -1.07 -5.12 18.09
CA VAL A 59 0.19 -4.58 18.60
C VAL A 59 1.18 -5.71 18.85
N ARG A 60 2.41 -5.54 18.37
CA ARG A 60 3.55 -6.43 18.57
C ARG A 60 4.52 -5.79 19.56
N LYS A 61 5.03 -6.61 20.49
CA LYS A 61 6.15 -6.25 21.36
C LYS A 61 7.48 -6.58 20.69
N LEU A 62 8.43 -5.66 20.78
CA LEU A 62 9.76 -5.74 20.20
C LEU A 62 10.80 -5.94 21.30
N SER A 63 11.70 -6.90 21.08
CA SER A 63 12.93 -7.05 21.86
C SER A 63 13.91 -5.90 21.56
N ASP A 64 14.88 -5.68 22.44
CA ASP A 64 15.91 -4.65 22.18
C ASP A 64 16.65 -4.92 20.86
N GLY A 65 16.78 -3.87 20.04
CA GLY A 65 17.35 -3.94 18.70
C GLY A 65 16.55 -4.76 17.68
N GLU A 66 15.38 -5.32 18.02
CA GLU A 66 14.55 -6.10 17.09
C GLU A 66 14.11 -5.23 15.91
N ALA A 67 14.30 -5.76 14.71
CA ALA A 67 13.96 -5.09 13.48
C ALA A 67 12.53 -5.43 13.01
N PHE A 68 11.88 -4.46 12.41
CA PHE A 68 10.59 -4.62 11.74
C PHE A 68 10.58 -3.81 10.45
N THR A 69 9.54 -4.04 9.64
CA THR A 69 9.40 -3.39 8.34
C THR A 69 8.04 -2.74 8.23
N VAL A 70 8.00 -1.52 7.68
CA VAL A 70 6.77 -0.86 7.25
C VAL A 70 6.70 -0.95 5.72
N PRO A 71 5.87 -1.85 5.16
CA PRO A 71 5.74 -1.99 3.71
C PRO A 71 5.16 -0.73 3.04
N PRO A 72 5.38 -0.54 1.73
CA PRO A 72 4.72 0.52 0.97
C PRO A 72 3.20 0.50 1.12
N GLY A 73 2.60 1.67 1.29
CA GLY A 73 1.15 1.84 1.41
C GLY A 73 0.56 1.31 2.72
N GLN A 74 1.39 1.00 3.72
CA GLN A 74 0.95 0.56 5.03
C GLN A 74 1.07 1.67 6.07
N PHE A 75 0.16 1.61 7.02
CA PHE A 75 0.13 2.44 8.21
C PHE A 75 0.86 1.72 9.34
N ALA A 76 1.48 2.46 10.24
CA ALA A 76 2.04 1.91 11.46
C ALA A 76 1.84 2.86 12.64
N PHE A 77 1.67 2.29 13.84
CA PHE A 77 1.82 3.01 15.09
C PHE A 77 3.16 2.61 15.70
N LEU A 78 3.99 3.60 15.99
CA LEU A 78 5.30 3.42 16.60
C LEU A 78 5.28 4.09 17.97
N LEU A 79 5.49 3.33 19.03
CA LEU A 79 5.62 3.89 20.37
C LEU A 79 7.02 4.49 20.56
N THR A 80 7.19 5.51 21.40
CA THR A 80 8.52 5.97 21.83
C THR A 80 9.10 5.06 22.92
N GLU A 81 10.42 4.98 23.01
CA GLU A 81 11.07 4.33 24.16
C GLU A 81 10.88 5.18 25.41
N GLU A 82 11.05 6.50 25.27
CA GLU A 82 11.01 7.45 26.37
C GLU A 82 9.57 7.81 26.78
N ILE A 83 9.39 8.00 28.09
CA ILE A 83 8.26 8.68 28.70
C ILE A 83 8.53 10.18 28.62
N VAL A 84 7.62 10.92 28.00
CA VAL A 84 7.67 12.37 27.82
C VAL A 84 6.67 13.04 28.76
N SER A 85 7.11 14.09 29.43
CA SER A 85 6.29 14.96 30.27
C SER A 85 6.33 16.39 29.73
N VAL A 86 5.18 17.00 29.50
CA VAL A 86 5.10 18.41 29.09
C VAL A 86 4.60 19.24 30.27
N PRO A 87 5.38 20.22 30.77
CA PRO A 87 4.97 21.02 31.91
C PRO A 87 3.85 22.01 31.54
N ALA A 88 3.17 22.57 32.55
CA ALA A 88 2.03 23.49 32.35
C ALA A 88 2.43 24.86 31.77
N ASP A 89 3.72 25.19 31.72
CA ASP A 89 4.25 26.42 31.12
C ASP A 89 4.71 26.22 29.66
N ALA A 90 4.48 25.05 29.06
CA ALA A 90 5.00 24.71 27.75
C ALA A 90 4.05 23.90 26.89
N LEU A 91 4.24 24.02 25.58
CA LEU A 91 3.70 23.13 24.55
C LEU A 91 4.88 22.41 23.88
N ALA A 92 4.77 21.12 23.61
CA ALA A 92 5.79 20.41 22.84
C ALA A 92 5.29 20.09 21.43
N PHE A 93 6.21 20.04 20.48
CA PHE A 93 5.94 19.74 19.07
C PHE A 93 6.71 18.50 18.68
N ILE A 94 6.11 17.67 17.83
CA ILE A 94 6.70 16.38 17.44
C ILE A 94 6.87 16.26 15.94
N SER A 95 7.90 15.51 15.55
CA SER A 95 8.25 15.28 14.16
C SER A 95 9.09 14.03 14.02
N ILE A 96 9.44 13.69 12.78
CA ILE A 96 10.34 12.60 12.44
C ILE A 96 11.56 13.21 11.75
N ARG A 97 12.75 12.66 12.00
CA ARG A 97 13.98 13.11 11.32
C ARG A 97 13.82 13.09 9.81
N ALA A 98 14.31 14.13 9.15
CA ALA A 98 14.22 14.30 7.70
C ALA A 98 14.75 13.08 6.92
N LYS A 99 15.86 12.49 7.38
CA LYS A 99 16.47 11.29 6.77
C LYS A 99 15.50 10.11 6.66
N ILE A 100 14.59 9.96 7.62
CA ILE A 100 13.58 8.89 7.60
C ILE A 100 12.36 9.33 6.80
N LYS A 101 11.94 10.59 6.94
CA LYS A 101 10.83 11.17 6.16
C LYS A 101 11.05 11.03 4.65
N PHE A 102 12.25 11.33 4.17
CA PHE A 102 12.59 11.24 2.75
C PHE A 102 12.64 9.82 2.18
N ARG A 103 12.57 8.79 3.03
CA ARG A 103 12.36 7.41 2.57
C ARG A 103 10.89 7.10 2.26
N GLY A 104 10.00 8.07 2.49
CA GLY A 104 8.55 7.94 2.31
C GLY A 104 7.78 7.76 3.61
N LEU A 105 8.43 7.80 4.78
CA LEU A 105 7.72 7.69 6.07
C LEU A 105 7.09 9.03 6.45
N VAL A 106 5.78 9.15 6.21
CA VAL A 106 5.00 10.35 6.51
C VAL A 106 4.46 10.26 7.94
N ASN A 107 4.65 11.32 8.72
CA ASN A 107 4.00 11.45 10.02
C ASN A 107 2.55 11.86 9.82
N VAL A 108 1.60 11.09 10.33
CA VAL A 108 0.16 11.38 10.27
C VAL A 108 -0.44 11.59 11.66
N SER A 109 0.40 11.56 12.71
CA SER A 109 -0.01 11.90 14.07
C SER A 109 -0.36 13.37 14.24
N GLY A 110 -0.89 13.73 15.42
CA GLY A 110 -0.93 15.12 15.87
C GLY A 110 0.46 15.78 15.83
N PHE A 111 0.48 17.10 15.70
CA PHE A 111 1.72 17.88 15.55
C PHE A 111 2.33 18.33 16.88
N HIS A 112 1.56 18.29 17.97
CA HIS A 112 1.95 18.77 19.29
C HIS A 112 1.54 17.81 20.41
N VAL A 113 2.07 18.07 21.59
CA VAL A 113 1.77 17.40 22.85
C VAL A 113 1.37 18.48 23.85
N ASP A 114 0.19 18.30 24.44
CA ASP A 114 -0.45 19.29 25.31
C ASP A 114 0.27 19.49 26.65
N PRO A 115 0.15 20.68 27.28
CA PRO A 115 0.59 20.91 28.64
C PRO A 115 -0.02 19.90 29.62
N GLY A 116 0.78 19.40 30.55
CA GLY A 116 0.39 18.38 31.54
C GLY A 116 0.44 16.94 31.04
N TYR A 117 0.68 16.69 29.74
CA TYR A 117 0.82 15.33 29.23
C TYR A 117 1.99 14.59 29.92
N ARG A 118 1.78 13.32 30.26
CA ARG A 118 2.84 12.41 30.71
C ARG A 118 2.64 11.00 30.14
N GLY A 119 3.63 10.49 29.41
CA GLY A 119 3.57 9.14 28.86
C GLY A 119 4.49 8.94 27.65
N GLN A 120 4.52 7.73 27.12
CA GLN A 120 5.12 7.44 25.82
C GLN A 120 4.28 8.06 24.72
N LEU A 121 4.92 8.51 23.64
CA LEU A 121 4.24 9.10 22.50
C LEU A 121 3.99 8.01 21.46
N THR A 122 2.77 7.98 20.92
CA THR A 122 2.43 7.11 19.79
C THR A 122 2.51 7.90 18.49
N PHE A 123 3.48 7.55 17.65
CA PHE A 123 3.62 8.10 16.30
C PHE A 123 2.84 7.26 15.30
N ALA A 124 1.75 7.83 14.82
CA ALA A 124 1.07 7.35 13.63
C ALA A 124 1.88 7.72 12.37
N VAL A 125 2.22 6.73 11.56
CA VAL A 125 3.02 6.92 10.33
C VAL A 125 2.45 6.15 9.15
N PHE A 126 2.69 6.66 7.95
CA PHE A 126 2.31 6.02 6.69
C PHE A 126 3.52 5.94 5.76
N ASN A 127 3.77 4.77 5.19
CA ASN A 127 4.80 4.62 4.16
C ASN A 127 4.24 4.99 2.78
N ALA A 128 4.42 6.25 2.37
CA ALA A 128 4.11 6.75 1.05
C ALA A 128 5.22 6.46 0.01
N GLY A 129 6.33 5.86 0.44
CA GLY A 129 7.45 5.50 -0.43
C GLY A 129 7.18 4.25 -1.26
N PRO A 130 7.92 4.05 -2.35
CA PRO A 130 7.76 2.86 -3.21
C PRO A 130 8.46 1.61 -2.66
N VAL A 131 9.25 1.74 -1.59
CA VAL A 131 10.06 0.65 -1.02
C VAL A 131 9.74 0.40 0.46
N PRO A 132 9.91 -0.83 0.96
CA PRO A 132 9.78 -1.12 2.38
C PRO A 132 10.79 -0.32 3.23
N ILE A 133 10.34 0.16 4.39
CA ILE A 133 11.21 0.88 5.33
C ILE A 133 11.52 -0.04 6.51
N HIS A 134 12.80 -0.37 6.67
CA HIS A 134 13.29 -1.16 7.79
C HIS A 134 13.66 -0.26 8.96
N LEU A 135 13.12 -0.58 10.13
CA LEU A 135 13.31 0.11 11.39
C LEU A 135 13.64 -0.90 12.48
N LYS A 136 14.12 -0.42 13.62
CA LYS A 136 14.35 -1.27 14.80
C LYS A 136 14.06 -0.55 16.10
N ARG A 137 13.73 -1.29 17.15
CA ARG A 137 13.65 -0.74 18.52
C ARG A 137 14.96 -0.05 18.90
N GLY A 138 14.86 1.03 19.67
CA GLY A 138 15.97 1.87 20.08
C GLY A 138 16.46 2.85 18.99
N GLN A 139 16.00 2.73 17.74
CA GLN A 139 16.44 3.61 16.67
C GLN A 139 15.96 5.05 16.92
N PRO A 140 16.86 6.05 16.97
CA PRO A 140 16.49 7.42 17.31
C PRO A 140 15.96 8.13 16.06
N ILE A 141 14.64 8.23 15.89
CA ILE A 141 14.00 8.75 14.66
C ILE A 141 13.01 9.88 14.89
N PHE A 142 12.55 10.07 16.12
CA PHE A 142 11.54 11.06 16.46
C PHE A 142 12.23 12.32 16.99
N LEU A 143 11.63 13.47 16.75
CA LEU A 143 12.10 14.74 17.24
C LEU A 143 11.00 15.36 18.11
N ILE A 144 11.41 15.97 19.21
CA ILE A 144 10.55 16.78 20.05
C ILE A 144 11.24 18.11 20.37
N TRP A 145 10.51 19.21 20.32
CA TRP A 145 10.97 20.52 20.79
C TRP A 145 9.87 21.22 21.57
N TYR A 146 10.27 22.11 22.46
CA TYR A 146 9.37 22.77 23.41
C TYR A 146 9.27 24.25 23.12
N SER A 147 8.06 24.78 23.28
CA SER A 147 7.76 26.20 23.23
C SER A 147 7.16 26.63 24.55
N SER A 148 7.65 27.72 25.11
CA SER A 148 7.03 28.35 26.27
C SER A 148 5.66 28.92 25.89
N LEU A 149 4.71 28.82 26.82
CA LEU A 149 3.45 29.55 26.75
C LEU A 149 3.64 30.99 27.25
N ASP A 150 2.67 31.84 27.00
CA ASP A 150 2.63 33.22 27.52
C ASP A 150 2.45 33.25 29.05
N CYS A 151 1.81 32.23 29.61
CA CYS A 151 1.68 31.98 31.04
C CYS A 151 1.54 30.48 31.36
N GLU A 152 1.69 30.10 32.63
CA GLU A 152 1.37 28.74 33.06
C GLU A 152 -0.14 28.50 32.96
N THR A 153 -0.55 27.49 32.19
CA THR A 153 -1.96 27.22 31.95
C THR A 153 -2.58 26.39 33.07
N ALA A 154 -3.79 26.78 33.48
CA ALA A 154 -4.65 25.93 34.31
C ALA A 154 -5.31 24.81 33.48
N PHE A 155 -5.39 24.97 32.15
CA PHE A 155 -5.97 24.00 31.22
C PHE A 155 -4.90 22.99 30.78
N LYS A 156 -4.60 22.06 31.68
CA LYS A 156 -3.61 21.00 31.45
C LYS A 156 -4.28 19.64 31.41
N LYS A 157 -3.67 18.69 30.71
CA LYS A 157 -4.05 17.29 30.85
C LYS A 157 -3.77 16.85 32.29
N ASP A 158 -4.79 16.24 32.88
CA ASP A 158 -4.73 15.63 34.19
C ASP A 158 -5.05 14.16 33.96
N GLY A 159 -4.10 13.27 34.20
CA GLY A 159 -4.28 11.90 33.73
C GLY A 159 -3.18 10.93 34.10
N THR A 160 -3.55 9.66 33.97
CA THR A 160 -2.69 8.48 34.07
C THR A 160 -1.55 8.56 33.08
N ILE A 161 -0.41 7.99 33.46
CA ILE A 161 0.75 7.87 32.57
C ILE A 161 0.34 7.01 31.38
N HIS A 162 0.43 7.56 30.18
CA HIS A 162 0.13 6.79 28.96
C HIS A 162 1.30 5.89 28.63
N GLU A 163 1.10 4.58 28.67
CA GLU A 163 2.09 3.56 28.32
C GLU A 163 1.48 2.57 27.33
N GLY A 164 2.26 2.21 26.31
CA GLY A 164 1.78 1.32 25.26
C GLY A 164 0.96 2.00 24.16
N ILE A 165 0.66 1.23 23.12
CA ILE A 165 -0.23 1.63 22.03
C ILE A 165 -1.67 1.25 22.41
N ASP A 166 -2.58 2.23 22.37
CA ASP A 166 -4.00 2.00 22.64
C ASP A 166 -4.64 1.12 21.55
N PRO A 167 -5.27 -0.03 21.91
CA PRO A 167 -5.98 -0.89 20.97
C PRO A 167 -7.12 -0.19 20.20
N GLU A 168 -7.72 0.86 20.74
CA GLU A 168 -8.78 1.61 20.06
C GLU A 168 -8.25 2.31 18.80
N LEU A 169 -7.03 2.85 18.86
CA LEU A 169 -6.34 3.46 17.71
C LEU A 169 -6.07 2.46 16.60
N VAL A 170 -5.77 1.21 16.97
CA VAL A 170 -5.56 0.10 16.02
C VAL A 170 -6.84 -0.22 15.27
N THR A 171 -7.97 -0.25 15.99
CA THR A 171 -9.29 -0.62 15.45
C THR A 171 -9.78 0.38 14.40
N SER A 172 -9.55 1.70 14.62
CA SER A 172 -9.99 2.73 13.67
C SER A 172 -9.26 2.68 12.32
N VAL A 173 -8.03 2.18 12.30
CA VAL A 173 -7.20 2.14 11.07
C VAL A 173 -7.42 0.86 10.25
N ALA A 174 -7.72 -0.27 10.92
CA ALA A 174 -7.86 -1.56 10.26
C ALA A 174 -9.07 -1.67 9.31
N GLY A 175 -10.11 -0.84 9.49
CA GLY A 175 -11.35 -0.92 8.71
C GLY A 175 -11.30 -0.35 7.28
N GLU A 176 -10.35 0.54 6.96
CA GLU A 176 -10.45 1.39 5.75
C GLU A 176 -9.29 1.27 4.75
N LEU A 177 -8.16 0.64 5.09
CA LEU A 177 -6.95 0.70 4.26
C LEU A 177 -6.87 -0.43 3.22
N GLN A 178 -7.39 -0.19 2.02
CA GLN A 178 -6.90 -0.90 0.82
C GLN A 178 -5.66 -0.18 0.29
N SER A 179 -4.49 -0.80 0.35
CA SER A 179 -3.26 -0.18 -0.16
C SER A 179 -3.31 -0.02 -1.69
N PHE A 180 -2.67 1.02 -2.24
CA PHE A 180 -2.55 1.20 -3.70
C PHE A 180 -1.87 0.01 -4.39
N ALA A 181 -0.92 -0.64 -3.72
CA ALA A 181 -0.26 -1.84 -4.22
C ALA A 181 -1.24 -3.01 -4.32
N SER A 182 -2.08 -3.20 -3.31
CA SER A 182 -3.16 -4.19 -3.31
C SER A 182 -4.15 -3.94 -4.44
N LEU A 183 -4.48 -2.67 -4.67
CA LEU A 183 -5.36 -2.27 -5.77
C LEU A 183 -4.72 -2.56 -7.14
N SER A 184 -3.43 -2.23 -7.32
CA SER A 184 -2.69 -2.54 -8.54
C SER A 184 -2.60 -4.05 -8.80
N LYS A 185 -2.37 -4.85 -7.75
CA LYS A 185 -2.37 -6.31 -7.84
C LYS A 185 -3.75 -6.84 -8.24
N LYS A 186 -4.82 -6.37 -7.59
CA LYS A 186 -6.21 -6.71 -7.97
C LYS A 186 -6.50 -6.35 -9.43
N ILE A 187 -6.04 -5.18 -9.91
CA ILE A 187 -6.18 -4.79 -11.31
C ILE A 187 -5.48 -5.79 -12.24
N LYS A 188 -4.24 -6.18 -11.93
CA LYS A 188 -3.51 -7.19 -12.73
C LYS A 188 -4.17 -8.57 -12.69
N ASP A 189 -4.66 -9.00 -11.52
CA ASP A 189 -5.34 -10.27 -11.36
C ASP A 189 -6.67 -10.29 -12.14
N VAL A 190 -7.41 -9.16 -12.13
CA VAL A 190 -8.61 -8.96 -12.94
C VAL A 190 -8.29 -8.94 -14.43
N ASP A 191 -7.22 -8.26 -14.85
CA ASP A 191 -6.78 -8.20 -16.25
C ASP A 191 -6.38 -9.59 -16.76
N LYS A 192 -5.66 -10.36 -15.94
CA LYS A 192 -5.33 -11.76 -16.23
C LYS A 192 -6.57 -12.63 -16.35
N ALA A 193 -7.50 -12.52 -15.40
CA ALA A 193 -8.76 -13.28 -15.43
C ALA A 193 -9.63 -12.91 -16.64
N LEU A 194 -9.59 -11.65 -17.08
CA LEU A 194 -10.24 -11.20 -18.30
C LEU A 194 -9.58 -11.81 -19.53
N GLY A 195 -8.25 -11.82 -19.61
CA GLY A 195 -7.49 -12.46 -20.69
C GLY A 195 -7.78 -13.96 -20.80
N ASP A 196 -7.80 -14.68 -19.68
CA ASP A 196 -8.14 -16.11 -19.64
C ASP A 196 -9.56 -16.37 -20.16
N ARG A 197 -10.53 -15.51 -19.80
CA ARG A 197 -11.91 -15.57 -20.30
C ARG A 197 -12.00 -15.25 -21.79
N VAL A 198 -11.27 -14.24 -22.27
CA VAL A 198 -11.23 -13.89 -23.70
C VAL A 198 -10.68 -15.06 -24.51
N HIS A 199 -9.57 -15.67 -24.08
CA HIS A 199 -9.02 -16.84 -24.76
C HIS A 199 -9.96 -18.06 -24.75
N ALA A 200 -10.69 -18.28 -23.66
CA ALA A 200 -11.71 -19.33 -23.62
C ALA A 200 -12.81 -19.07 -24.67
N VAL A 201 -13.29 -17.83 -24.78
CA VAL A 201 -14.29 -17.42 -25.78
C VAL A 201 -13.74 -17.52 -27.20
N GLU A 202 -12.50 -17.10 -27.47
CA GLU A 202 -11.87 -17.24 -28.79
C GLU A 202 -11.77 -18.70 -29.24
N LYS A 203 -11.47 -19.61 -28.31
CA LYS A 203 -11.42 -21.05 -28.58
C LYS A 203 -12.79 -21.62 -28.93
N GLU A 204 -13.84 -21.24 -28.18
CA GLU A 204 -15.21 -21.62 -28.51
C GLU A 204 -15.65 -21.05 -29.86
N GLN A 205 -15.39 -19.77 -30.13
CA GLN A 205 -15.69 -19.16 -31.43
C GLN A 205 -14.95 -19.85 -32.58
N THR A 206 -13.69 -20.23 -32.39
CA THR A 206 -12.91 -20.96 -33.41
C THR A 206 -13.54 -22.33 -33.68
N TYR A 207 -13.96 -23.04 -32.64
CA TYR A 207 -14.68 -24.31 -32.77
C TYR A 207 -15.98 -24.15 -33.57
N TYR A 208 -16.80 -23.15 -33.26
CA TYR A 208 -18.03 -22.86 -34.01
C TYR A 208 -17.78 -22.40 -35.44
N ARG A 209 -16.71 -21.62 -35.69
CA ARG A 209 -16.30 -21.23 -37.04
C ARG A 209 -15.91 -22.44 -37.89
N VAL A 210 -15.17 -23.40 -37.31
CA VAL A 210 -14.79 -24.64 -38.00
C VAL A 210 -16.02 -25.50 -38.30
N ILE A 211 -16.91 -25.69 -37.33
CA ILE A 211 -18.17 -26.43 -37.55
C ILE A 211 -19.00 -25.74 -38.64
N GLY A 212 -19.15 -24.41 -38.57
CA GLY A 212 -19.87 -23.63 -39.56
C GLY A 212 -19.28 -23.78 -40.97
N ALA A 213 -17.94 -23.77 -41.09
CA ALA A 213 -17.26 -23.97 -42.37
C ALA A 213 -17.46 -25.39 -42.93
N VAL A 214 -17.39 -26.42 -42.09
CA VAL A 214 -17.65 -27.81 -42.50
C VAL A 214 -19.10 -28.01 -42.91
N ALA A 215 -20.06 -27.49 -42.14
CA ALA A 215 -21.47 -27.54 -42.46
C ALA A 215 -21.77 -26.83 -43.80
N LEU A 216 -21.17 -25.65 -44.01
CA LEU A 216 -21.29 -24.91 -45.27
C LEU A 216 -20.72 -25.72 -46.46
N ALA A 217 -19.55 -26.34 -46.30
CA ALA A 217 -18.95 -27.18 -47.33
C ALA A 217 -19.83 -28.39 -47.67
N LEU A 218 -20.44 -29.03 -46.67
CA LEU A 218 -21.38 -30.14 -46.88
C LEU A 218 -22.64 -29.69 -47.63
N VAL A 219 -23.22 -28.54 -47.27
CA VAL A 219 -24.37 -27.96 -47.98
C VAL A 219 -24.03 -27.65 -49.44
N ILE A 220 -22.85 -27.10 -49.71
CA ILE A 220 -22.37 -26.84 -51.08
C ILE A 220 -22.20 -28.16 -51.85
N ALA A 221 -21.61 -29.19 -51.24
CA ALA A 221 -21.43 -30.48 -51.89
C ALA A 221 -22.78 -31.15 -52.23
N LEU A 222 -23.74 -31.13 -51.31
CA LEU A 222 -25.08 -31.68 -51.51
C LEU A 222 -25.86 -30.91 -52.59
N THR A 223 -25.76 -29.58 -52.61
CA THR A 223 -26.41 -28.76 -53.65
C THR A 223 -25.80 -28.99 -55.03
N VAL A 224 -24.48 -29.10 -55.14
CA VAL A 224 -23.81 -29.45 -56.42
C VAL A 224 -24.20 -30.86 -56.88
N ASN A 225 -24.28 -31.84 -55.96
CA ASN A 225 -24.72 -33.18 -56.30
C ASN A 225 -26.17 -33.20 -56.80
N TRP A 226 -27.07 -32.50 -56.08
CA TRP A 226 -28.46 -32.35 -56.48
C TRP A 226 -28.62 -31.67 -57.85
N LEU A 227 -27.81 -30.65 -58.16
CA LEU A 227 -27.79 -30.03 -59.49
C LEU A 227 -27.29 -30.99 -60.58
N LYS A 228 -26.30 -31.85 -60.30
CA LYS A 228 -25.83 -32.86 -61.25
C LYS A 228 -26.91 -33.90 -61.56
N ASP A 229 -27.69 -34.30 -60.56
CA ASP A 229 -28.78 -35.25 -60.74
C ASP A 229 -29.96 -34.67 -61.55
N ILE A 230 -30.12 -33.33 -61.57
CA ILE A 230 -31.17 -32.63 -62.30
C ILE A 230 -30.76 -32.28 -63.74
N VAL A 231 -29.47 -32.14 -64.04
CA VAL A 231 -28.97 -31.80 -65.38
C VAL A 231 -28.54 -33.08 -66.10
N PRO A 232 -29.31 -33.59 -67.09
CA PRO A 232 -28.90 -34.77 -67.83
C PRO A 232 -27.69 -34.44 -68.71
N SER A 233 -26.66 -35.28 -68.63
CA SER A 233 -25.50 -35.21 -69.52
C SER A 233 -25.97 -35.34 -70.98
N ARG A 234 -25.89 -34.26 -71.77
CA ARG A 234 -26.09 -34.31 -73.22
C ARG A 234 -25.00 -35.21 -73.83
N SER A 235 -25.38 -36.39 -74.30
CA SER A 235 -24.56 -37.20 -75.19
C SER A 235 -24.37 -36.48 -76.53
N ALA A 236 -23.13 -36.34 -76.98
CA ALA A 236 -22.81 -35.80 -78.31
C ALA A 236 -23.42 -36.69 -79.42
N PRO A 237 -23.97 -36.12 -80.51
CA PRO A 237 -24.54 -36.92 -81.59
C PRO A 237 -23.44 -37.54 -82.48
N ALA A 238 -23.63 -38.80 -82.86
CA ALA A 238 -22.74 -39.56 -83.74
C ALA A 238 -22.72 -39.00 -85.18
N PRO A 239 -21.55 -38.93 -85.85
CA PRO A 239 -21.48 -38.49 -87.25
C PRO A 239 -22.07 -39.55 -88.21
N ARG A 240 -22.95 -39.09 -89.11
CA ARG A 240 -23.57 -39.87 -90.20
C ARG A 240 -22.54 -40.35 -91.22
N ALA A 241 -22.69 -41.60 -91.66
CA ALA A 241 -21.93 -42.22 -92.73
C ALA A 241 -22.23 -41.58 -94.11
N THR A 242 -21.18 -41.21 -94.84
CA THR A 242 -21.22 -40.85 -96.26
C THR A 242 -20.73 -42.04 -97.09
N SER A 243 -21.60 -42.57 -97.94
CA SER A 243 -21.35 -43.64 -98.89
C SER A 243 -20.45 -43.18 -100.06
N ALA A 244 -19.46 -44.00 -100.42
CA ALA A 244 -18.58 -43.82 -101.58
C ALA A 244 -19.28 -44.10 -102.93
N PRO A 245 -18.89 -43.45 -104.04
CA PRO A 245 -19.23 -43.89 -105.39
C PRO A 245 -18.20 -44.91 -105.95
N PRO A 246 -18.61 -45.80 -106.88
CA PRO A 246 -17.84 -46.99 -107.28
C PRO A 246 -16.79 -46.74 -108.38
N ALA A 247 -15.78 -47.62 -108.40
CA ALA A 247 -14.66 -47.68 -109.34
C ALA A 247 -15.00 -48.36 -110.69
N ARG A 248 -14.19 -48.10 -111.72
CA ARG A 248 -13.85 -48.99 -112.86
C ARG A 248 -12.93 -48.27 -113.88
N PRO A 249 -12.27 -49.02 -114.77
CA PRO A 249 -11.41 -50.19 -114.60
C PRO A 249 -9.91 -49.84 -114.61
#